data_AF-D3AVV5-F1
#
_entry.id   AF-D3AVV5-F1
#
_cell.length_a   1.000
_cell.length_b   1.000
_cell.length_c   1.000
_cell.angle_alpha   90.00
_cell.angle_beta   90.00
_cell.angle_gamma   90.00
#
_symmetry.space_group_name_H-M   'P 1'
#
loop_
_entity.id
_entity.type
_entity.pdbx_description
1 polymer ?
#
loop_
_entity_poly.entity_id
_entity_poly.type
_entity_poly.pdbx_seq_one_letter_code
_entity_poly.pdbx_strand_id
1 'polypeptide(L)'
;MEKNSFDKFDSRSYARCYWHKWEPKQYIILIEKANDLLIKYSKELSDLVSSSYSWYACSAIYSSNKIEDTGLSLEETKNIVIEYLNPNSMDRLLSDIEKTNDQSRKEVLQHLSAFQYLCRENLHSDLSEDIILETHRLLMNGLVREDGMDARAGSYRDTDITVGKDGQPCVSSDDIVPIMKRLATWFNQIKSKPFDPFVTATILKTRFLHIHPFIDGNGRLSRLLMNWVLLSKGLPFPISLQAGFSYQAKKNYFHCFNANDPTKPLSSLVLESVHTHFCSFFERVKFTKPEIPPFISSINSHTYFDRLPTWRDGNGYDIDQMQDMINKYTSENNYDVIKMQKIFNLRALQFAIHSRIDLQGSNLTLTKDHLTPIIINDYNTVTDLSTTPHFKGDFSRTLEEMTRLTKAFRYLCVDKVKSDLNVELILSTLHILFNSSTSYRTDDVYIGSHLFPSPHCLKSNLETIVNSYKEKVSKIESTSGIQEKIVISTWLMYEILALHPFQDGNGRISRLLLNWSLLHLGSNFPVIFGKEKGVKHGHRDLVVSIQLARSNLGSPTILATRVLLSLYNAWESLTTDK
;
A
#
# COMPACT_ATOMS: atom_id res chain seq x y z
N MET A 1 21.18 -4.45 -32.44
CA MET A 1 22.42 -4.43 -31.61
C MET A 1 22.78 -5.86 -31.20
N GLU A 2 24.07 -6.13 -31.08
CA GLU A 2 24.73 -7.44 -30.99
C GLU A 2 24.18 -8.42 -29.93
N LYS A 3 24.41 -9.71 -30.21
CA LYS A 3 24.17 -10.91 -29.37
C LYS A 3 24.70 -10.86 -27.91
N ASN A 4 25.33 -9.76 -27.47
CA ASN A 4 26.07 -9.66 -26.21
C ASN A 4 25.54 -8.59 -25.23
N SER A 5 24.36 -7.99 -25.44
CA SER A 5 23.78 -7.07 -24.45
C SER A 5 23.15 -7.77 -23.22
N PHE A 6 23.04 -9.10 -23.23
CA PHE A 6 22.49 -9.88 -22.11
C PHE A 6 23.39 -9.91 -20.86
N ASP A 7 24.68 -9.60 -20.97
CA ASP A 7 25.66 -9.83 -19.88
C ASP A 7 26.21 -8.57 -19.19
N LYS A 8 25.76 -7.36 -19.56
CA LYS A 8 26.25 -6.12 -18.92
C LYS A 8 25.32 -5.67 -17.79
N PHE A 9 25.52 -6.29 -16.65
CA PHE A 9 24.92 -5.96 -15.36
C PHE A 9 25.35 -4.55 -14.89
N ASP A 10 24.42 -3.61 -14.75
CA ASP A 10 24.66 -2.30 -14.12
C ASP A 10 24.38 -2.39 -12.61
N SER A 11 25.44 -2.31 -11.80
CA SER A 11 25.38 -2.41 -10.33
C SER A 11 24.59 -1.27 -9.68
N ARG A 12 24.40 -0.12 -10.35
CA ARG A 12 23.63 1.01 -9.81
C ARG A 12 22.12 0.79 -9.90
N SER A 13 21.67 0.11 -10.95
CA SER A 13 20.27 -0.32 -11.11
C SER A 13 19.93 -1.46 -10.12
N TYR A 14 20.90 -2.36 -9.87
CA TYR A 14 20.79 -3.45 -8.90
C TYR A 14 20.59 -2.97 -7.46
N ALA A 15 21.37 -1.99 -6.99
CA ALA A 15 21.31 -1.49 -5.61
C ALA A 15 19.97 -0.79 -5.25
N ARG A 16 19.16 -0.43 -6.25
CA ARG A 16 17.85 0.22 -6.06
C ARG A 16 16.67 -0.77 -6.13
N CYS A 17 16.90 -2.00 -6.55
CA CYS A 17 15.87 -3.05 -6.56
C CYS A 17 15.73 -3.66 -5.17
N TYR A 18 14.52 -3.76 -4.65
CA TYR A 18 14.24 -4.34 -3.33
C TYR A 18 14.30 -5.88 -3.31
N TRP A 19 15.13 -6.52 -4.16
CA TRP A 19 15.28 -7.99 -4.17
C TRP A 19 15.73 -8.55 -2.82
N HIS A 20 16.52 -7.80 -2.05
CA HIS A 20 16.91 -8.18 -0.68
C HIS A 20 15.74 -8.24 0.31
N LYS A 21 14.55 -7.75 -0.07
CA LYS A 21 13.33 -7.81 0.75
C LYS A 21 12.36 -8.91 0.31
N TRP A 22 12.46 -9.41 -0.93
CA TRP A 22 11.43 -10.27 -1.54
C TRP A 22 12.09 -11.51 -2.16
N GLU A 23 12.14 -12.61 -1.42
CA GLU A 23 12.64 -13.88 -1.94
C GLU A 23 11.52 -14.62 -2.70
N PRO A 24 11.67 -14.86 -4.02
CA PRO A 24 10.58 -15.44 -4.81
C PRO A 24 10.10 -16.81 -4.32
N LYS A 25 11.00 -17.62 -3.75
CA LYS A 25 10.67 -18.93 -3.14
C LYS A 25 9.62 -18.81 -2.03
N GLN A 26 9.68 -17.76 -1.21
CA GLN A 26 8.71 -17.53 -0.14
C GLN A 26 7.32 -17.25 -0.71
N TYR A 27 7.25 -16.55 -1.85
CA TYR A 27 5.99 -16.24 -2.53
C TYR A 27 5.37 -17.42 -3.26
N ILE A 28 6.18 -18.33 -3.78
CA ILE A 28 5.67 -19.59 -4.35
C ILE A 28 4.97 -20.40 -3.25
N ILE A 29 5.59 -20.54 -2.08
CA ILE A 29 4.97 -21.19 -0.91
C ILE A 29 3.69 -20.44 -0.49
N LEU A 30 3.71 -19.11 -0.53
CA LEU A 30 2.53 -18.30 -0.20
C LEU A 30 1.36 -18.56 -1.18
N ILE A 31 1.66 -18.69 -2.47
CA ILE A 31 0.67 -19.03 -3.52
C ILE A 31 0.08 -20.42 -3.29
N GLU A 32 0.92 -21.44 -3.12
CA GLU A 32 0.50 -22.82 -2.89
C GLU A 32 -0.45 -22.91 -1.70
N LYS A 33 0.00 -22.36 -0.57
CA LYS A 33 -0.80 -22.35 0.64
C LYS A 33 -2.10 -21.53 0.43
N ALA A 34 -2.06 -20.39 -0.28
CA ALA A 34 -3.25 -19.57 -0.50
C ALA A 34 -4.30 -20.36 -1.29
N ASN A 35 -3.86 -21.11 -2.30
CA ASN A 35 -4.73 -22.02 -3.05
C ASN A 35 -5.28 -23.14 -2.16
N ASP A 36 -4.49 -23.74 -1.28
CA ASP A 36 -4.99 -24.74 -0.31
C ASP A 36 -6.11 -24.17 0.57
N LEU A 37 -5.94 -22.93 1.05
CA LEU A 37 -6.94 -22.23 1.84
C LEU A 37 -8.22 -21.97 1.03
N LEU A 38 -8.07 -21.50 -0.21
CA LEU A 38 -9.19 -21.25 -1.13
C LEU A 38 -9.95 -22.53 -1.48
N ILE A 39 -9.26 -23.65 -1.64
CA ILE A 39 -9.86 -24.97 -1.89
C ILE A 39 -10.60 -25.45 -0.64
N LYS A 40 -9.92 -25.42 0.52
CA LYS A 40 -10.44 -25.94 1.78
C LYS A 40 -11.67 -25.17 2.27
N TYR A 41 -11.69 -23.86 2.12
CA TYR A 41 -12.76 -22.96 2.59
C TYR A 41 -13.53 -22.31 1.43
N SER A 42 -13.66 -23.02 0.31
CA SER A 42 -14.25 -22.49 -0.94
C SER A 42 -15.67 -21.96 -0.75
N LYS A 43 -16.50 -22.61 0.08
CA LYS A 43 -17.88 -22.18 0.35
C LYS A 43 -17.91 -20.95 1.24
N GLU A 44 -17.13 -20.96 2.31
CA GLU A 44 -17.07 -19.90 3.33
C GLU A 44 -16.45 -18.61 2.78
N LEU A 45 -15.52 -18.74 1.82
CA LEU A 45 -14.80 -17.63 1.22
C LEU A 45 -15.36 -17.17 -0.13
N SER A 46 -16.38 -17.82 -0.69
CA SER A 46 -16.89 -17.55 -2.04
C SER A 46 -17.11 -16.05 -2.32
N ASP A 47 -17.86 -15.36 -1.47
CA ASP A 47 -18.16 -13.93 -1.64
C ASP A 47 -16.91 -13.05 -1.47
N LEU A 48 -16.03 -13.42 -0.55
CA LEU A 48 -14.78 -12.72 -0.29
C LEU A 48 -13.82 -12.85 -1.47
N VAL A 49 -13.73 -14.04 -2.07
CA VAL A 49 -12.93 -14.34 -3.26
C VAL A 49 -13.48 -13.62 -4.46
N SER A 50 -14.79 -13.69 -4.69
CA SER A 50 -15.46 -12.98 -5.79
C SER A 50 -15.23 -11.47 -5.71
N SER A 51 -15.48 -10.86 -4.55
CA SER A 51 -15.24 -9.43 -4.33
C SER A 51 -13.76 -9.05 -4.44
N SER A 52 -12.83 -9.89 -3.94
CA SER A 52 -11.38 -9.69 -4.13
C SER A 52 -11.01 -9.70 -5.60
N TYR A 53 -11.46 -10.72 -6.33
CA TYR A 53 -11.11 -10.91 -7.72
C TYR A 53 -11.60 -9.74 -8.58
N SER A 54 -12.84 -9.29 -8.37
CA SER A 54 -13.39 -8.10 -9.01
C SER A 54 -12.56 -6.85 -8.74
N TRP A 55 -12.15 -6.64 -7.49
CA TRP A 55 -11.31 -5.50 -7.12
C TRP A 55 -9.92 -5.55 -7.76
N TYR A 56 -9.26 -6.71 -7.72
CA TYR A 56 -7.91 -6.85 -8.26
C TYR A 56 -7.89 -6.81 -9.79
N ALA A 57 -8.94 -7.32 -10.46
CA ALA A 57 -9.14 -7.17 -11.90
C ALA A 57 -9.36 -5.69 -12.26
N CYS A 58 -10.23 -4.98 -11.52
CA CYS A 58 -10.40 -3.54 -11.66
C CYS A 58 -9.08 -2.78 -11.50
N SER A 59 -8.33 -3.08 -10.43
CA SER A 59 -7.02 -2.47 -10.18
C SER A 59 -6.04 -2.68 -11.33
N ALA A 60 -5.99 -3.90 -11.88
CA ALA A 60 -5.14 -4.23 -13.02
C ALA A 60 -5.55 -3.46 -14.29
N ILE A 61 -6.84 -3.44 -14.63
CA ILE A 61 -7.38 -2.75 -15.81
C ILE A 61 -7.18 -1.23 -15.69
N TYR A 62 -7.59 -0.65 -14.56
CA TYR A 62 -7.45 0.79 -14.30
C TYR A 62 -5.98 1.23 -14.39
N SER A 63 -5.08 0.55 -13.66
CA SER A 63 -3.65 0.86 -13.70
C SER A 63 -3.07 0.71 -15.11
N SER A 64 -3.49 -0.32 -15.84
CA SER A 64 -2.99 -0.58 -17.19
C SER A 64 -3.36 0.53 -18.16
N ASN A 65 -4.58 1.07 -18.10
CA ASN A 65 -4.98 2.21 -18.94
C ASN A 65 -4.33 3.53 -18.45
N LYS A 66 -4.25 3.76 -17.14
CA LYS A 66 -3.61 4.97 -16.59
C LYS A 66 -2.10 5.07 -16.86
N ILE A 67 -1.40 3.94 -17.00
CA ILE A 67 -0.01 3.94 -17.45
C ILE A 67 0.13 4.53 -18.86
N GLU A 68 -0.87 4.36 -19.72
CA GLU A 68 -0.93 4.94 -21.07
C GLU A 68 -1.59 6.34 -21.08
N ASP A 69 -1.87 6.92 -19.91
CA ASP A 69 -2.58 8.21 -19.76
C ASP A 69 -4.03 8.21 -20.28
N THR A 70 -4.67 7.04 -20.39
CA THR A 70 -6.05 6.90 -20.90
C THR A 70 -7.03 6.30 -19.87
N GLY A 71 -8.26 6.00 -20.33
CA GLY A 71 -9.31 5.34 -19.57
C GLY A 71 -10.06 6.22 -18.57
N LEU A 72 -11.02 5.61 -17.87
CA LEU A 72 -11.96 6.29 -16.95
C LEU A 72 -11.37 6.56 -15.56
N SER A 73 -12.16 7.17 -14.67
CA SER A 73 -11.84 7.20 -13.24
C SER A 73 -11.85 5.79 -12.63
N LEU A 74 -11.26 5.65 -11.45
CA LEU A 74 -11.21 4.37 -10.75
C LEU A 74 -12.61 3.88 -10.36
N GLU A 75 -13.48 4.80 -9.95
CA GLU A 75 -14.86 4.45 -9.56
C GLU A 75 -15.69 4.00 -10.76
N GLU A 76 -15.60 4.69 -11.90
CA GLU A 76 -16.27 4.27 -13.12
C GLU A 76 -15.74 2.92 -13.63
N THR A 77 -14.42 2.70 -13.55
CA THR A 77 -13.79 1.42 -13.90
C THR A 77 -14.27 0.30 -12.99
N LYS A 78 -14.38 0.56 -11.68
CA LYS A 78 -14.90 -0.39 -10.69
C LYS A 78 -16.33 -0.80 -11.01
N ASN A 79 -17.20 0.16 -11.32
CA ASN A 79 -18.59 -0.11 -11.67
C ASN A 79 -18.71 -0.99 -12.92
N ILE A 80 -17.93 -0.70 -13.96
CA ILE A 80 -17.87 -1.53 -15.17
C ILE A 80 -17.42 -2.96 -14.84
N VAL A 81 -16.34 -3.11 -14.06
CA VAL A 81 -15.82 -4.45 -13.73
C VAL A 81 -16.81 -5.25 -12.89
N ILE A 82 -17.47 -4.64 -11.90
CA ILE A 82 -18.49 -5.32 -11.10
C ILE A 82 -19.67 -5.80 -11.97
N GLU A 83 -20.10 -4.98 -12.92
CA GLU A 83 -21.22 -5.31 -13.81
C GLU A 83 -20.89 -6.43 -14.81
N TYR A 84 -19.68 -6.38 -15.38
CA TYR A 84 -19.35 -7.13 -16.60
C TYR A 84 -18.37 -8.28 -16.40
N LEU A 85 -17.70 -8.41 -15.24
CA LEU A 85 -16.71 -9.47 -15.03
C LEU A 85 -17.31 -10.88 -14.97
N ASN A 86 -18.62 -11.01 -14.72
CA ASN A 86 -19.31 -12.29 -14.79
C ASN A 86 -19.36 -12.79 -16.25
N PRO A 87 -18.97 -14.04 -16.55
CA PRO A 87 -19.05 -14.60 -17.90
C PRO A 87 -20.44 -14.48 -18.57
N ASN A 88 -21.52 -14.49 -17.78
CA ASN A 88 -22.89 -14.34 -18.30
C ASN A 88 -23.19 -12.91 -18.81
N SER A 89 -22.30 -11.94 -18.56
CA SER A 89 -22.43 -10.56 -19.00
C SER A 89 -21.72 -10.28 -20.34
N MET A 90 -21.11 -11.29 -20.99
CA MET A 90 -20.29 -11.08 -22.19
C MET A 90 -21.06 -10.49 -23.38
N ASP A 91 -22.26 -10.99 -23.69
CA ASP A 91 -23.08 -10.44 -24.78
C ASP A 91 -23.42 -8.97 -24.54
N ARG A 92 -23.73 -8.61 -23.28
CA ARG A 92 -24.01 -7.23 -22.89
C ARG A 92 -22.75 -6.37 -22.99
N LEU A 93 -21.60 -6.89 -22.53
CA LEU A 93 -20.31 -6.20 -22.62
C LEU A 93 -19.97 -5.85 -24.08
N LEU A 94 -20.09 -6.82 -24.99
CA LEU A 94 -19.84 -6.61 -26.41
C LEU A 94 -20.82 -5.60 -27.01
N SER A 95 -22.11 -5.68 -26.65
CA SER A 95 -23.11 -4.71 -27.08
C SER A 95 -22.79 -3.28 -26.62
N ASP A 96 -22.34 -3.12 -25.37
CA ASP A 96 -21.98 -1.82 -24.80
C ASP A 96 -20.72 -1.23 -25.45
N ILE A 97 -19.75 -2.07 -25.82
CA ILE A 97 -18.55 -1.66 -26.58
C ILE A 97 -18.93 -1.08 -27.94
N GLU A 98 -19.90 -1.70 -28.63
CA GLU A 98 -20.36 -1.23 -29.94
C GLU A 98 -21.18 0.07 -29.87
N LYS A 99 -21.97 0.24 -28.79
CA LYS A 99 -22.87 1.38 -28.62
C LYS A 99 -22.19 2.63 -28.07
N THR A 100 -21.07 2.49 -27.36
CA THR A 100 -20.44 3.62 -26.70
C THR A 100 -19.63 4.48 -27.67
N ASN A 101 -19.87 5.79 -27.63
CA ASN A 101 -19.10 6.80 -28.36
C ASN A 101 -17.98 7.43 -27.52
N ASP A 102 -17.91 7.10 -26.22
CA ASP A 102 -16.86 7.58 -25.33
C ASP A 102 -15.65 6.65 -25.46
N GLN A 103 -14.56 7.17 -26.03
CA GLN A 103 -13.32 6.43 -26.23
C GLN A 103 -12.73 5.91 -24.91
N SER A 104 -12.77 6.68 -23.82
CA SER A 104 -12.25 6.25 -22.52
C SER A 104 -13.08 5.10 -21.93
N ARG A 105 -14.40 5.17 -22.08
CA ARG A 105 -15.29 4.07 -21.69
C ARG A 105 -15.06 2.83 -22.55
N LYS A 106 -14.96 3.00 -23.87
CA LYS A 106 -14.70 1.93 -24.83
C LYS A 106 -13.41 1.18 -24.48
N GLU A 107 -12.34 1.91 -24.21
CA GLU A 107 -11.05 1.33 -23.81
C GLU A 107 -11.15 0.47 -22.55
N VAL A 108 -11.87 0.92 -21.52
CA VAL A 108 -12.03 0.14 -20.28
C VAL A 108 -12.85 -1.14 -20.53
N LEU A 109 -13.96 -1.05 -21.27
CA LEU A 109 -14.78 -2.21 -21.63
C LEU A 109 -14.01 -3.22 -22.49
N GLN A 110 -13.24 -2.73 -23.47
CA GLN A 110 -12.37 -3.53 -24.33
C GLN A 110 -11.25 -4.22 -23.55
N HIS A 111 -10.63 -3.51 -22.60
CA HIS A 111 -9.63 -4.09 -21.71
C HIS A 111 -10.23 -5.22 -20.87
N LEU A 112 -11.44 -5.03 -20.34
CA LEU A 112 -12.14 -6.07 -19.61
C LEU A 112 -12.47 -7.27 -20.51
N SER A 113 -12.93 -7.05 -21.74
CA SER A 113 -13.19 -8.10 -22.72
C SER A 113 -11.93 -8.91 -23.04
N ALA A 114 -10.82 -8.23 -23.34
CA ALA A 114 -9.53 -8.86 -23.58
C ALA A 114 -8.99 -9.60 -22.35
N PHE A 115 -9.23 -9.09 -21.14
CA PHE A 115 -8.89 -9.77 -19.89
C PHE A 115 -9.71 -11.06 -19.72
N GLN A 116 -11.01 -11.06 -20.01
CA GLN A 116 -11.84 -12.28 -19.93
C GLN A 116 -11.39 -13.32 -20.95
N TYR A 117 -11.17 -12.91 -22.19
CA TYR A 117 -10.68 -13.81 -23.25
C TYR A 117 -9.32 -14.45 -22.90
N LEU A 118 -8.32 -13.65 -22.52
CA LEU A 118 -6.97 -14.17 -22.28
C LEU A 118 -6.84 -14.82 -20.90
N CYS A 119 -7.25 -14.13 -19.84
CA CYS A 119 -6.99 -14.52 -18.45
C CYS A 119 -8.07 -15.42 -17.85
N ARG A 120 -9.17 -15.71 -18.55
CA ARG A 120 -10.19 -16.68 -18.10
C ARG A 120 -10.40 -17.79 -19.12
N GLU A 121 -10.81 -17.45 -20.34
CA GLU A 121 -11.15 -18.45 -21.35
C GLU A 121 -9.91 -19.21 -21.86
N ASN A 122 -8.80 -18.49 -22.08
CA ASN A 122 -7.56 -19.06 -22.59
C ASN A 122 -6.46 -19.21 -21.52
N LEU A 123 -6.84 -19.28 -20.24
CA LEU A 123 -5.90 -19.26 -19.12
C LEU A 123 -4.82 -20.37 -19.20
N HIS A 124 -5.18 -21.54 -19.72
CA HIS A 124 -4.30 -22.71 -19.81
C HIS A 124 -3.91 -23.07 -21.25
N SER A 125 -4.28 -22.23 -22.23
CA SER A 125 -3.95 -22.45 -23.64
C SER A 125 -2.46 -22.29 -23.92
N ASP A 126 -2.00 -22.87 -25.03
CA ASP A 126 -0.67 -22.57 -25.58
C ASP A 126 -0.62 -21.15 -26.12
N LEU A 127 0.48 -20.43 -25.89
CA LEU A 127 0.65 -19.12 -26.51
C LEU A 127 0.76 -19.32 -28.03
N SER A 128 -0.12 -18.69 -28.78
CA SER A 128 -0.14 -18.71 -30.25
C SER A 128 -0.24 -17.28 -30.79
N GLU A 129 0.09 -17.11 -32.08
CA GLU A 129 -0.16 -15.83 -32.75
C GLU A 129 -1.65 -15.48 -32.73
N ASP A 130 -2.53 -16.46 -32.95
CA ASP A 130 -3.98 -16.24 -32.93
C ASP A 130 -4.47 -15.65 -31.61
N ILE A 131 -4.03 -16.19 -30.46
CA ILE A 131 -4.39 -15.65 -29.14
C ILE A 131 -3.85 -14.22 -28.97
N ILE A 132 -2.63 -13.95 -29.42
CA ILE A 132 -2.00 -12.62 -29.31
C ILE A 132 -2.75 -11.61 -30.18
N LEU A 133 -3.04 -11.97 -31.44
CA LEU A 133 -3.75 -11.13 -32.39
C LEU A 133 -5.19 -10.88 -31.96
N GLU A 134 -5.89 -11.91 -31.48
CA GLU A 134 -7.27 -11.77 -31.01
C GLU A 134 -7.34 -10.94 -29.73
N THR A 135 -6.45 -11.16 -28.77
CA THR A 135 -6.39 -10.31 -27.57
C THR A 135 -6.11 -8.85 -27.95
N HIS A 136 -5.18 -8.60 -28.89
CA HIS A 136 -4.92 -7.26 -29.39
C HIS A 136 -6.14 -6.66 -30.11
N ARG A 137 -6.85 -7.48 -30.90
CA ARG A 137 -8.06 -7.06 -31.60
C ARG A 137 -9.09 -6.59 -30.58
N LEU A 138 -9.39 -7.39 -29.55
CA LEU A 138 -10.32 -7.04 -28.48
C LEU A 138 -9.92 -5.75 -27.75
N LEU A 139 -8.62 -5.53 -27.52
CA LEU A 139 -8.10 -4.32 -26.87
C LEU A 139 -8.27 -3.04 -27.69
N MET A 140 -8.14 -3.12 -29.01
CA MET A 140 -7.90 -1.94 -29.85
C MET A 140 -8.97 -1.71 -30.91
N ASN A 141 -9.98 -2.59 -31.05
CA ASN A 141 -10.93 -2.56 -32.15
C ASN A 141 -11.69 -1.23 -32.25
N GLY A 142 -11.53 -0.52 -33.37
CA GLY A 142 -12.18 0.76 -33.60
C GLY A 142 -11.78 1.84 -32.57
N LEU A 143 -10.55 1.79 -32.05
CA LEU A 143 -9.90 2.91 -31.38
C LEU A 143 -9.09 3.72 -32.39
N VAL A 144 -8.99 5.02 -32.11
CA VAL A 144 -8.22 5.97 -32.91
C VAL A 144 -7.00 6.41 -32.10
N ARG A 145 -5.84 6.41 -32.74
CA ARG A 145 -4.56 6.84 -32.18
C ARG A 145 -4.51 8.36 -32.03
N GLU A 146 -3.53 8.88 -31.28
CA GLU A 146 -3.34 10.33 -31.09
C GLU A 146 -3.12 11.10 -32.40
N ASP A 147 -2.56 10.46 -33.43
CA ASP A 147 -2.35 11.02 -34.76
C ASP A 147 -3.62 10.98 -35.65
N GLY A 148 -4.76 10.55 -35.11
CA GLY A 148 -6.02 10.45 -35.82
C GLY A 148 -6.16 9.20 -36.71
N MET A 149 -5.16 8.30 -36.72
CA MET A 149 -5.20 7.08 -37.52
C MET A 149 -5.81 5.90 -36.76
N ASP A 150 -6.26 4.89 -37.49
CA ASP A 150 -6.75 3.63 -36.93
C ASP A 150 -5.65 2.92 -36.10
N ALA A 151 -6.04 2.32 -34.97
CA ALA A 151 -5.13 1.57 -34.09
C ALA A 151 -4.66 0.22 -34.64
N ARG A 152 -5.13 -0.19 -35.83
CA ARG A 152 -4.83 -1.44 -36.54
C ARG A 152 -5.01 -2.67 -35.67
N ALA A 153 -6.21 -2.78 -35.10
CA ALA A 153 -6.54 -3.82 -34.15
C ALA A 153 -6.36 -5.24 -34.74
N GLY A 154 -5.51 -6.05 -34.10
CA GLY A 154 -5.35 -7.47 -34.42
C GLY A 154 -4.40 -7.71 -35.60
N SER A 155 -3.63 -6.70 -36.01
CA SER A 155 -2.67 -6.82 -37.11
C SER A 155 -1.31 -6.32 -36.69
N TYR A 156 -0.26 -7.08 -36.98
CA TYR A 156 1.11 -6.59 -36.81
C TYR A 156 1.37 -5.37 -37.70
N ARG A 157 2.27 -4.50 -37.25
CA ARG A 157 2.70 -3.34 -38.05
C ARG A 157 3.51 -3.82 -39.26
N ASP A 158 3.33 -3.12 -40.38
CA ASP A 158 4.08 -3.30 -41.63
C ASP A 158 5.16 -2.22 -41.81
N THR A 159 5.25 -1.26 -40.88
CA THR A 159 6.23 -0.19 -40.89
C THR A 159 7.21 -0.29 -39.73
N ASP A 160 8.43 0.20 -39.95
CA ASP A 160 9.42 0.37 -38.91
C ASP A 160 9.10 1.58 -38.03
N ILE A 161 9.30 1.41 -36.72
CA ILE A 161 9.01 2.42 -35.72
C ILE A 161 10.17 2.55 -34.73
N THR A 162 10.24 3.72 -34.11
CA THR A 162 11.11 3.99 -32.97
C THR A 162 10.27 4.22 -31.72
N VAL A 163 10.81 3.84 -30.56
CA VAL A 163 10.12 3.98 -29.27
C VAL A 163 11.04 4.60 -28.23
N GLY A 164 10.43 5.20 -27.21
CA GLY A 164 11.14 5.85 -26.12
C GLY A 164 11.69 7.23 -26.49
N LYS A 165 12.19 7.96 -25.48
CA LYS A 165 12.66 9.35 -25.63
C LYS A 165 13.88 9.49 -26.52
N ASP A 166 14.68 8.44 -26.63
CA ASP A 166 15.92 8.43 -27.41
C ASP A 166 15.73 7.88 -28.83
N GLY A 167 14.49 7.56 -29.23
CA GLY A 167 14.18 7.08 -30.57
C GLY A 167 14.81 5.73 -30.90
N GLN A 168 14.84 4.80 -29.95
CA GLN A 168 15.43 3.47 -30.14
C GLN A 168 14.64 2.70 -31.22
N PRO A 169 15.29 2.17 -32.26
CA PRO A 169 14.61 1.39 -33.29
C PRO A 169 14.09 0.07 -32.73
N CYS A 170 12.85 -0.27 -33.06
CA CYS A 170 12.28 -1.58 -32.77
C CYS A 170 12.79 -2.64 -33.77
N VAL A 171 12.39 -3.89 -33.55
CA VAL A 171 12.55 -4.98 -34.53
C VAL A 171 11.99 -4.56 -35.89
N SER A 172 12.62 -4.96 -37.00
CA SER A 172 12.09 -4.60 -38.33
C SER A 172 10.69 -5.22 -38.54
N SER A 173 9.79 -4.52 -39.24
CA SER A 173 8.44 -5.03 -39.54
C SER A 173 8.47 -6.38 -40.27
N ASP A 174 9.44 -6.59 -41.17
CA ASP A 174 9.64 -7.84 -41.91
C ASP A 174 9.98 -9.04 -41.00
N ASP A 175 10.57 -8.78 -39.84
CA ASP A 175 11.00 -9.81 -38.89
C ASP A 175 9.96 -10.13 -37.80
N ILE A 176 8.85 -9.37 -37.71
CA ILE A 176 7.88 -9.51 -36.60
C ILE A 176 7.27 -10.91 -36.56
N VAL A 177 6.68 -11.37 -37.66
CA VAL A 177 6.02 -12.69 -37.74
C VAL A 177 6.96 -13.83 -37.32
N PRO A 178 8.16 -14.00 -37.93
CA PRO A 178 9.05 -15.08 -37.52
C PRO A 178 9.54 -14.95 -36.07
N ILE A 179 9.74 -13.74 -35.56
CA ILE A 179 10.18 -13.53 -34.17
C ILE A 179 9.04 -13.80 -33.17
N MET A 180 7.80 -13.44 -33.48
CA MET A 180 6.63 -13.74 -32.66
C MET A 180 6.35 -15.24 -32.57
N LYS A 181 6.47 -15.97 -33.69
CA LYS A 181 6.42 -17.45 -33.71
C LYS A 181 7.49 -18.07 -32.81
N ARG A 182 8.72 -17.53 -32.88
CA ARG A 182 9.83 -17.97 -32.01
C ARG A 182 9.56 -17.65 -30.54
N LEU A 183 8.98 -16.49 -30.23
CA LEU A 183 8.59 -16.12 -28.86
C LEU A 183 7.56 -17.10 -28.31
N ALA A 184 6.50 -17.38 -29.08
CA ALA A 184 5.45 -18.33 -28.71
C ALA A 184 6.02 -19.74 -28.46
N THR A 185 6.84 -20.24 -29.40
CA THR A 185 7.52 -21.53 -29.27
C THR A 185 8.40 -21.59 -28.02
N TRP A 186 9.25 -20.58 -27.82
CA TRP A 186 10.12 -20.49 -26.64
C TRP A 186 9.30 -20.47 -25.35
N PHE A 187 8.23 -19.68 -25.29
CA PHE A 187 7.38 -19.59 -24.11
C PHE A 187 6.71 -20.93 -23.79
N ASN A 188 6.14 -21.60 -24.79
CA ASN A 188 5.51 -22.90 -24.61
C ASN A 188 6.50 -24.00 -24.18
N GLN A 189 7.78 -23.87 -24.51
CA GLN A 189 8.84 -24.77 -24.00
C GLN A 189 9.23 -24.52 -22.55
N ILE A 190 9.14 -23.28 -22.07
CA ILE A 190 9.51 -22.95 -20.68
C ILE A 190 8.31 -22.99 -19.73
N LYS A 191 7.07 -22.83 -20.21
CA LYS A 191 5.89 -22.79 -19.35
C LYS A 191 5.67 -24.10 -18.58
N SER A 192 6.08 -25.24 -19.13
CA SER A 192 5.98 -26.56 -18.48
C SER A 192 7.10 -26.81 -17.47
N LYS A 193 8.12 -25.94 -17.42
CA LYS A 193 9.25 -26.08 -16.49
C LYS A 193 8.94 -25.42 -15.15
N PRO A 194 9.56 -25.87 -14.05
CA PRO A 194 9.39 -25.31 -12.71
C PRO A 194 10.20 -24.01 -12.54
N PHE A 195 10.08 -23.10 -13.50
CA PHE A 195 10.66 -21.77 -13.38
C PHE A 195 9.81 -20.88 -12.50
N ASP A 196 10.49 -19.91 -11.89
CA ASP A 196 9.85 -18.88 -11.10
C ASP A 196 8.76 -18.15 -11.91
N PRO A 197 7.50 -18.11 -11.42
CA PRO A 197 6.38 -17.55 -12.17
C PRO A 197 6.53 -16.05 -12.39
N PHE A 198 7.13 -15.32 -11.45
CA PHE A 198 7.31 -13.87 -11.51
C PHE A 198 8.37 -13.49 -12.55
N VAL A 199 9.48 -14.21 -12.57
CA VAL A 199 10.51 -14.07 -13.59
C VAL A 199 9.97 -14.47 -14.96
N THR A 200 9.25 -15.60 -15.06
CA THR A 200 8.66 -16.07 -16.33
C THR A 200 7.70 -15.04 -16.92
N ALA A 201 6.78 -14.49 -16.12
CA ALA A 201 5.84 -13.45 -16.53
C ALA A 201 6.58 -12.18 -16.98
N THR A 202 7.62 -11.80 -16.24
CA THR A 202 8.42 -10.61 -16.56
C THR A 202 9.21 -10.77 -17.86
N ILE A 203 9.83 -11.93 -18.10
CA ILE A 203 10.59 -12.17 -19.33
C ILE A 203 9.64 -12.16 -20.54
N LEU A 204 8.47 -12.80 -20.46
CA LEU A 204 7.49 -12.75 -21.55
C LEU A 204 7.08 -11.30 -21.87
N LYS A 205 6.70 -10.54 -20.83
CA LYS A 205 6.35 -9.11 -20.96
C LYS A 205 7.47 -8.31 -21.63
N THR A 206 8.70 -8.45 -21.15
CA THR A 206 9.85 -7.69 -21.65
C THR A 206 10.18 -8.06 -23.09
N ARG A 207 10.21 -9.35 -23.43
CA ARG A 207 10.49 -9.81 -24.79
C ARG A 207 9.43 -9.33 -25.78
N PHE A 208 8.15 -9.42 -25.40
CA PHE A 208 7.04 -8.91 -26.21
C PHE A 208 7.19 -7.40 -26.47
N LEU A 209 7.45 -6.60 -25.42
CA LEU A 209 7.63 -5.15 -25.56
C LEU A 209 8.86 -4.76 -26.39
N HIS A 210 9.93 -5.57 -26.34
CA HIS A 210 11.13 -5.36 -27.15
C HIS A 210 10.86 -5.61 -28.64
N ILE A 211 10.03 -6.59 -28.97
CA ILE A 211 9.60 -6.83 -30.36
C ILE A 211 8.72 -5.67 -30.86
N HIS A 212 7.84 -5.19 -29.98
CA HIS A 212 6.88 -4.12 -30.26
C HIS A 212 6.08 -4.40 -31.55
N PRO A 213 5.33 -5.53 -31.60
CA PRO A 213 4.79 -6.05 -32.86
C PRO A 213 3.60 -5.24 -33.43
N PHE A 214 2.96 -4.39 -32.63
CA PHE A 214 1.80 -3.60 -33.05
C PHE A 214 2.14 -2.11 -33.16
N ILE A 215 1.29 -1.34 -33.86
CA ILE A 215 1.47 0.12 -33.98
C ILE A 215 1.14 0.86 -32.67
N ASP A 216 0.22 0.31 -31.87
CA ASP A 216 -0.19 0.80 -30.56
C ASP A 216 -0.67 -0.40 -29.71
N GLY A 217 -1.01 -0.22 -28.43
CA GLY A 217 -1.58 -1.27 -27.57
C GLY A 217 -0.56 -2.24 -26.97
N ASN A 218 0.71 -2.18 -27.39
CA ASN A 218 1.78 -3.06 -26.90
C ASN A 218 1.94 -3.03 -25.38
N GLY A 219 1.87 -1.83 -24.77
CA GLY A 219 1.92 -1.66 -23.32
C GLY A 219 0.83 -2.45 -22.61
N ARG A 220 -0.43 -2.25 -23.00
CA ARG A 220 -1.62 -2.89 -22.42
C ARG A 220 -1.58 -4.41 -22.58
N LEU A 221 -1.29 -4.89 -23.79
CA LEU A 221 -1.19 -6.32 -24.08
C LEU A 221 -0.05 -6.99 -23.29
N SER A 222 1.10 -6.34 -23.15
CA SER A 222 2.22 -6.89 -22.37
C SER A 222 1.86 -7.12 -20.89
N ARG A 223 1.05 -6.23 -20.30
CA ARG A 223 0.60 -6.33 -18.91
C ARG A 223 -0.52 -7.38 -18.75
N LEU A 224 -1.33 -7.58 -19.79
CA LEU A 224 -2.27 -8.70 -19.86
C LEU A 224 -1.55 -10.04 -19.96
N LEU A 225 -0.57 -10.17 -20.86
CA LEU A 225 0.28 -11.36 -20.98
C LEU A 225 1.00 -11.68 -19.66
N MET A 226 1.50 -10.66 -18.96
CA MET A 226 2.09 -10.84 -17.64
C MET A 226 1.10 -11.44 -16.63
N ASN A 227 -0.11 -10.87 -16.54
CA ASN A 227 -1.16 -11.37 -15.65
C ASN A 227 -1.62 -12.78 -16.04
N TRP A 228 -1.78 -13.05 -17.32
CA TRP A 228 -2.10 -14.38 -17.84
C TRP A 228 -1.10 -15.44 -17.38
N VAL A 229 0.20 -15.16 -17.48
CA VAL A 229 1.24 -16.07 -16.98
C VAL A 229 1.09 -16.29 -15.48
N LEU A 230 0.97 -15.22 -14.68
CA LEU A 230 0.87 -15.32 -13.22
C LEU A 230 -0.36 -16.15 -12.79
N LEU A 231 -1.52 -15.89 -13.38
CA LEU A 231 -2.76 -16.62 -13.14
C LEU A 231 -2.64 -18.08 -13.58
N SER A 232 -2.05 -18.34 -14.76
CA SER A 232 -1.85 -19.72 -15.28
C SER A 232 -0.93 -20.55 -14.38
N LYS A 233 -0.08 -19.89 -13.60
CA LYS A 233 0.84 -20.47 -12.62
C LYS A 233 0.25 -20.57 -11.21
N GLY A 234 -1.05 -20.30 -11.05
CA GLY A 234 -1.78 -20.50 -9.80
C GLY A 234 -1.84 -19.28 -8.89
N LEU A 235 -1.42 -18.09 -9.34
CA LEU A 235 -1.72 -16.88 -8.58
C LEU A 235 -3.26 -16.70 -8.54
N PRO A 236 -3.90 -16.51 -7.37
CA PRO A 236 -5.35 -16.51 -7.28
C PRO A 236 -6.01 -15.24 -7.82
N PHE A 237 -5.24 -14.15 -7.97
CA PHE A 237 -5.75 -12.84 -8.36
C PHE A 237 -4.79 -12.15 -9.34
N PRO A 238 -5.30 -11.35 -10.30
CA PRO A 238 -4.45 -10.50 -11.13
C PRO A 238 -3.77 -9.40 -10.30
N ILE A 239 -2.71 -8.81 -10.83
CA ILE A 239 -1.93 -7.74 -10.20
C ILE A 239 -1.87 -6.48 -11.05
N SER A 240 -1.68 -5.34 -10.38
CA SER A 240 -1.38 -4.05 -11.00
C SER A 240 0.08 -3.65 -10.73
N LEU A 241 0.81 -3.15 -11.73
CA LEU A 241 2.21 -2.71 -11.56
C LEU A 241 2.34 -1.29 -10.99
N GLN A 242 1.21 -0.62 -10.75
CA GLN A 242 1.14 0.69 -10.11
C GLN A 242 0.35 0.57 -8.81
N ALA A 243 0.83 -0.26 -7.87
CA ALA A 243 0.08 -0.63 -6.66
C ALA A 243 -0.45 0.55 -5.82
N GLY A 244 0.08 1.77 -5.98
CA GLY A 244 -0.39 2.99 -5.32
C GLY A 244 -1.16 3.99 -6.20
N PHE A 245 -1.44 3.66 -7.47
CA PHE A 245 -2.08 4.53 -8.48
C PHE A 245 -1.52 5.97 -8.56
N SER A 246 -0.27 6.14 -8.17
CA SER A 246 0.36 7.45 -8.03
C SER A 246 1.29 7.74 -9.21
N TYR A 247 1.50 9.03 -9.49
CA TYR A 247 2.49 9.47 -10.46
C TYR A 247 3.89 8.90 -10.16
N GLN A 248 4.24 8.77 -8.87
CA GLN A 248 5.51 8.16 -8.48
C GLN A 248 5.57 6.67 -8.81
N ALA A 249 4.47 5.93 -8.64
CA ALA A 249 4.41 4.52 -9.01
C ALA A 249 4.54 4.33 -10.53
N LYS A 250 3.92 5.21 -11.34
CA LYS A 250 4.12 5.24 -12.80
C LYS A 250 5.59 5.50 -13.16
N LYS A 251 6.22 6.49 -12.52
CA LYS A 251 7.66 6.75 -12.68
C LYS A 251 8.54 5.55 -12.31
N ASN A 252 8.24 4.88 -11.19
CA ASN A 252 8.98 3.71 -10.75
C ASN A 252 8.85 2.56 -11.76
N TYR A 253 7.67 2.33 -12.33
CA TYR A 253 7.45 1.35 -13.39
C TYR A 253 8.35 1.62 -14.61
N PHE A 254 8.33 2.85 -15.14
CA PHE A 254 9.18 3.21 -16.29
C PHE A 254 10.68 3.18 -15.95
N HIS A 255 11.05 3.53 -14.71
CA HIS A 255 12.43 3.40 -14.24
C HIS A 255 12.90 1.94 -14.26
N CYS A 256 12.06 1.01 -13.81
CA CYS A 256 12.35 -0.42 -13.84
C CYS A 256 12.39 -0.97 -15.26
N PHE A 257 11.48 -0.52 -16.12
CA PHE A 257 11.41 -0.94 -17.51
C PHE A 257 12.61 -0.46 -18.35
N ASN A 258 13.13 0.73 -18.07
CA ASN A 258 14.26 1.32 -18.80
C ASN A 258 15.64 0.92 -18.23
N ALA A 259 15.69 -0.04 -17.30
CA ALA A 259 16.97 -0.57 -16.80
C ALA A 259 17.68 -1.40 -17.88
N ASN A 260 19.01 -1.47 -17.84
CA ASN A 260 19.81 -2.26 -18.80
C ASN A 260 19.36 -3.72 -18.88
N ASP A 261 19.06 -4.33 -17.72
CA ASP A 261 18.30 -5.57 -17.62
C ASP A 261 17.02 -5.30 -16.82
N PRO A 262 15.85 -5.19 -17.48
CA PRO A 262 14.60 -4.88 -16.82
C PRO A 262 13.99 -6.10 -16.11
N THR A 263 14.51 -7.31 -16.32
CA THR A 263 13.93 -8.54 -15.79
C THR A 263 13.87 -8.51 -14.27
N LYS A 264 15.01 -8.28 -13.61
CA LYS A 264 15.07 -8.22 -12.15
C LYS A 264 14.21 -7.10 -11.54
N PRO A 265 14.35 -5.82 -11.91
CA PRO A 265 13.57 -4.73 -11.32
C PRO A 265 12.06 -4.90 -11.53
N LEU A 266 11.63 -5.35 -12.72
CA LEU A 266 10.21 -5.60 -12.97
C LEU A 266 9.68 -6.80 -12.18
N SER A 267 10.46 -7.88 -12.03
CA SER A 267 10.07 -9.00 -11.15
C SER A 267 9.93 -8.56 -9.69
N SER A 268 10.74 -7.62 -9.20
CA SER A 268 10.53 -7.02 -7.88
C SER A 268 9.21 -6.27 -7.77
N LEU A 269 8.84 -5.48 -8.78
CA LEU A 269 7.55 -4.78 -8.79
C LEU A 269 6.38 -5.75 -8.83
N VAL A 270 6.49 -6.83 -9.61
CA VAL A 270 5.50 -7.92 -9.62
C VAL A 270 5.35 -8.50 -8.22
N LEU A 271 6.44 -8.85 -7.55
CA LEU A 271 6.44 -9.39 -6.19
C LEU A 271 5.85 -8.41 -5.17
N GLU A 272 6.17 -7.12 -5.25
CA GLU A 272 5.61 -6.08 -4.39
C GLU A 272 4.08 -5.97 -4.54
N SER A 273 3.58 -6.06 -5.77
CA SER A 273 2.14 -6.07 -6.04
C SER A 273 1.46 -7.34 -5.54
N VAL A 274 2.05 -8.51 -5.81
CA VAL A 274 1.58 -9.81 -5.29
C VAL A 274 1.49 -9.79 -3.77
N HIS A 275 2.54 -9.28 -3.12
CA HIS A 275 2.59 -9.12 -1.68
C HIS A 275 1.48 -8.22 -1.15
N THR A 276 1.25 -7.07 -1.77
CA THR A 276 0.20 -6.12 -1.38
C THR A 276 -1.19 -6.76 -1.45
N HIS A 277 -1.44 -7.54 -2.50
CA HIS A 277 -2.69 -8.27 -2.71
C HIS A 277 -2.88 -9.39 -1.69
N PHE A 278 -1.83 -10.17 -1.40
CA PHE A 278 -1.91 -11.20 -0.36
C PHE A 278 -2.16 -10.60 1.03
N CYS A 279 -1.46 -9.53 1.40
CA CYS A 279 -1.71 -8.85 2.68
C CYS A 279 -3.17 -8.39 2.78
N SER A 280 -3.68 -7.71 1.74
CA SER A 280 -5.07 -7.27 1.67
C SER A 280 -6.03 -8.46 1.78
N PHE A 281 -5.82 -9.52 1.02
CA PHE A 281 -6.69 -10.70 1.04
C PHE A 281 -6.71 -11.38 2.41
N PHE A 282 -5.57 -11.63 3.03
CA PHE A 282 -5.50 -12.29 4.33
C PHE A 282 -6.03 -11.42 5.47
N GLU A 283 -5.84 -10.10 5.43
CA GLU A 283 -6.50 -9.19 6.37
C GLU A 283 -8.03 -9.27 6.24
N ARG A 284 -8.55 -9.29 5.01
CA ARG A 284 -10.00 -9.49 4.79
C ARG A 284 -10.47 -10.82 5.34
N VAL A 285 -9.74 -11.92 5.11
CA VAL A 285 -10.08 -13.24 5.69
C VAL A 285 -10.10 -13.17 7.22
N LYS A 286 -9.05 -12.61 7.84
CA LYS A 286 -8.94 -12.47 9.31
C LYS A 286 -10.16 -11.78 9.92
N PHE A 287 -10.61 -10.68 9.34
CA PHE A 287 -11.70 -9.88 9.91
C PHE A 287 -13.10 -10.38 9.51
N THR A 288 -13.26 -10.94 8.31
CA THR A 288 -14.57 -11.39 7.83
C THR A 288 -14.89 -12.83 8.23
N LYS A 289 -13.87 -13.68 8.42
CA LYS A 289 -14.00 -15.10 8.77
C LYS A 289 -12.98 -15.50 9.85
N PRO A 290 -13.07 -14.93 11.06
CA PRO A 290 -12.11 -15.19 12.15
C PRO A 290 -12.05 -16.67 12.59
N GLU A 291 -13.08 -17.46 12.28
CA GLU A 291 -13.13 -18.90 12.50
C GLU A 291 -12.17 -19.69 11.59
N ILE A 292 -11.78 -19.12 10.46
CA ILE A 292 -10.79 -19.73 9.57
C ILE A 292 -9.43 -19.55 10.23
N PRO A 293 -8.67 -20.64 10.49
CA PRO A 293 -7.40 -20.56 11.17
C PRO A 293 -6.50 -19.51 10.51
N PRO A 294 -5.88 -18.62 11.31
CA PRO A 294 -4.92 -17.68 10.77
C PRO A 294 -3.83 -18.49 10.09
N PHE A 295 -3.78 -18.36 8.78
CA PHE A 295 -2.98 -19.12 7.85
C PHE A 295 -1.46 -19.12 8.15
N ILE A 296 -1.00 -18.26 9.06
CA ILE A 296 0.42 -17.88 9.21
C ILE A 296 1.07 -18.39 10.50
N SER A 297 0.34 -19.09 11.37
CA SER A 297 1.00 -19.86 12.44
C SER A 297 2.06 -20.85 11.89
N SER A 298 1.99 -21.20 10.58
CA SER A 298 2.90 -22.12 9.89
C SER A 298 3.88 -21.49 8.88
N ILE A 299 3.76 -20.21 8.52
CA ILE A 299 4.71 -19.56 7.58
C ILE A 299 5.88 -18.92 8.35
N ASN A 300 5.65 -18.52 9.60
CA ASN A 300 6.70 -18.13 10.53
C ASN A 300 6.66 -19.05 11.76
N SER A 301 7.30 -20.22 11.65
CA SER A 301 7.73 -21.00 12.83
C SER A 301 8.89 -20.34 13.57
N HIS A 302 9.29 -19.12 13.19
CA HIS A 302 10.10 -18.27 14.04
C HIS A 302 9.12 -17.46 14.90
N THR A 303 9.05 -17.85 16.16
CA THR A 303 8.24 -17.25 17.21
C THR A 303 8.63 -15.78 17.41
N TYR A 304 8.04 -14.87 16.62
CA TYR A 304 8.33 -13.43 16.67
C TYR A 304 7.76 -12.69 17.89
N PHE A 305 7.03 -13.40 18.76
CA PHE A 305 6.64 -12.89 20.08
C PHE A 305 7.77 -12.99 21.11
N ASP A 306 8.85 -13.74 20.85
CA ASP A 306 9.80 -14.09 21.92
C ASP A 306 10.93 -13.07 22.15
N ARG A 307 11.05 -12.04 21.29
CA ARG A 307 11.94 -10.88 21.47
C ARG A 307 11.71 -9.87 20.34
N LEU A 308 11.64 -8.57 20.67
CA LEU A 308 11.97 -7.53 19.69
C LEU A 308 13.36 -7.91 19.11
N PRO A 309 13.59 -7.83 17.78
CA PRO A 309 14.92 -8.12 17.22
C PRO A 309 15.96 -7.38 18.06
N THR A 310 17.16 -7.94 18.17
CA THR A 310 18.34 -7.29 18.79
C THR A 310 18.76 -6.07 17.97
N TRP A 311 17.81 -5.17 17.76
CA TRP A 311 17.90 -3.95 17.03
C TRP A 311 18.76 -3.04 17.87
N ARG A 312 19.83 -2.59 17.22
CA ARG A 312 20.68 -1.56 17.73
C ARG A 312 20.38 -0.30 16.94
N ASP A 313 20.37 0.85 17.59
CA ASP A 313 20.26 2.12 16.89
C ASP A 313 21.48 2.36 15.98
N GLY A 314 21.48 3.46 15.23
CA GLY A 314 22.64 3.85 14.39
C GLY A 314 23.94 4.06 15.18
N ASN A 315 23.86 4.08 16.51
CA ASN A 315 24.98 4.23 17.45
C ASN A 315 25.32 2.93 18.22
N GLY A 316 24.61 1.83 17.97
CA GLY A 316 24.90 0.52 18.57
C GLY A 316 24.14 0.18 19.87
N TYR A 317 23.24 1.02 20.38
CA TYR A 317 22.51 0.78 21.63
C TYR A 317 21.37 -0.21 21.44
N ASP A 318 21.23 -1.18 22.34
CA ASP A 318 20.08 -2.09 22.37
C ASP A 318 18.89 -1.54 23.20
N ILE A 319 17.78 -2.26 23.17
CA ILE A 319 16.49 -1.82 23.74
C ILE A 319 16.58 -1.65 25.26
N ASP A 320 17.33 -2.50 25.94
CA ASP A 320 17.49 -2.44 27.39
C ASP A 320 18.39 -1.26 27.77
N GLN A 321 19.45 -1.01 27.00
CA GLN A 321 20.28 0.18 27.15
C GLN A 321 19.49 1.48 26.93
N MET A 322 18.61 1.52 25.94
CA MET A 322 17.71 2.66 25.73
C MET A 322 16.75 2.84 26.90
N GLN A 323 16.19 1.75 27.43
CA GLN A 323 15.32 1.80 28.60
C GLN A 323 16.06 2.31 29.84
N ASP A 324 17.28 1.85 30.07
CA ASP A 324 18.12 2.30 31.17
C ASP A 324 18.48 3.79 31.05
N MET A 325 18.76 4.27 29.84
CA MET A 325 18.98 5.70 29.60
C MET A 325 17.73 6.54 29.91
N ILE A 326 16.56 6.07 29.48
CA ILE A 326 15.27 6.71 29.75
C ILE A 326 14.99 6.74 31.26
N ASN A 327 15.20 5.62 31.96
CA ASN A 327 15.00 5.48 33.40
C ASN A 327 15.97 6.37 34.19
N LYS A 328 17.25 6.32 33.84
CA LYS A 328 18.32 7.13 34.45
C LYS A 328 18.00 8.61 34.33
N TYR A 329 17.65 9.07 33.12
CA TYR A 329 17.20 10.44 32.90
C TYR A 329 16.06 10.76 33.86
N THR A 330 14.98 9.96 33.84
CA THR A 330 13.77 10.09 34.68
C THR A 330 14.08 10.19 36.18
N SER A 331 15.12 9.51 36.65
CA SER A 331 15.55 9.57 38.06
C SER A 331 16.44 10.77 38.40
N GLU A 332 17.23 11.25 37.44
CA GLU A 332 18.27 12.27 37.67
C GLU A 332 17.74 13.71 37.60
N ASN A 333 16.67 13.96 36.83
CA ASN A 333 16.00 15.26 36.87
C ASN A 333 14.67 15.08 37.61
N ASN A 334 14.31 15.99 38.51
CA ASN A 334 13.06 15.88 39.27
C ASN A 334 11.89 16.27 38.34
N TYR A 335 11.33 15.31 37.58
CA TYR A 335 10.40 15.61 36.48
C TYR A 335 9.02 16.00 37.00
N ASP A 336 8.63 17.23 36.70
CA ASP A 336 7.24 17.59 36.68
C ASP A 336 6.57 16.93 35.46
N VAL A 337 5.77 15.89 35.71
CA VAL A 337 4.93 15.19 34.72
C VAL A 337 4.16 16.19 33.86
N ILE A 338 3.73 17.31 34.45
CA ILE A 338 3.01 18.38 33.75
C ILE A 338 3.92 19.08 32.74
N LYS A 339 5.20 19.34 33.08
CA LYS A 339 6.16 20.01 32.20
C LYS A 339 6.62 19.13 31.02
N MET A 340 6.76 17.82 31.25
CA MET A 340 6.98 16.84 30.17
C MET A 340 5.75 16.72 29.26
N GLN A 341 4.56 16.65 29.84
CA GLN A 341 3.30 16.63 29.07
C GLN A 341 3.13 17.90 28.23
N LYS A 342 3.59 19.06 28.72
CA LYS A 342 3.62 20.33 27.96
C LYS A 342 4.52 20.27 26.72
N ILE A 343 5.78 19.85 26.86
CA ILE A 343 6.72 19.74 25.72
C ILE A 343 6.24 18.67 24.73
N PHE A 344 5.64 17.61 25.25
CA PHE A 344 5.13 16.53 24.42
C PHE A 344 3.86 16.88 23.65
N ASN A 345 2.94 17.63 24.25
CA ASN A 345 1.77 18.16 23.54
C ASN A 345 2.19 19.04 22.37
N LEU A 346 3.25 19.85 22.54
CA LEU A 346 3.81 20.70 21.49
C LEU A 346 4.46 19.90 20.35
N ARG A 347 5.13 18.79 20.66
CA ARG A 347 5.73 17.93 19.63
C ARG A 347 4.75 16.91 19.01
N ALA A 348 3.70 16.50 19.74
CA ALA A 348 2.56 15.78 19.19
C ALA A 348 1.75 16.67 18.23
N LEU A 349 1.64 17.97 18.56
CA LEU A 349 1.26 19.01 17.61
C LEU A 349 2.22 19.04 16.42
N GLN A 350 3.54 19.10 16.64
CA GLN A 350 4.54 19.12 15.57
C GLN A 350 4.37 17.97 14.57
N PHE A 351 3.96 16.80 15.05
CA PHE A 351 3.66 15.63 14.22
C PHE A 351 2.34 15.74 13.45
N ALA A 352 1.28 16.32 14.05
CA ALA A 352 0.08 16.75 13.33
C ALA A 352 0.42 17.72 12.18
N ILE A 353 1.38 18.59 12.48
CA ILE A 353 1.82 19.75 11.71
C ILE A 353 2.75 19.39 10.53
N HIS A 354 3.49 18.27 10.59
CA HIS A 354 4.43 17.85 9.53
C HIS A 354 3.77 17.54 8.16
N SER A 355 2.46 17.71 8.07
CA SER A 355 1.72 17.79 6.81
C SER A 355 1.80 19.17 6.14
N ARG A 356 2.35 20.25 6.76
CA ARG A 356 2.65 21.58 6.14
C ARG A 356 3.24 22.74 7.01
N ILE A 357 3.67 22.61 8.27
CA ILE A 357 4.22 23.76 9.06
C ILE A 357 5.50 23.38 9.85
N ASP A 358 6.42 24.34 10.08
CA ASP A 358 7.66 24.18 10.88
C ASP A 358 7.52 24.80 12.29
N LEU A 359 8.36 24.45 13.26
CA LEU A 359 8.24 24.88 14.68
C LEU A 359 9.55 25.51 15.20
N GLN A 360 9.46 26.68 15.86
CA GLN A 360 10.58 27.30 16.60
C GLN A 360 10.20 27.54 18.07
N GLY A 361 10.71 26.69 18.97
CA GLY A 361 10.49 26.81 20.43
C GLY A 361 9.08 26.45 20.88
N SER A 362 8.63 27.03 22.00
CA SER A 362 7.27 26.87 22.56
C SER A 362 6.18 27.66 21.80
N ASN A 363 6.54 28.32 20.70
CA ASN A 363 5.65 29.10 19.86
C ASN A 363 5.59 28.52 18.44
N LEU A 364 4.40 28.47 17.83
CA LEU A 364 4.22 28.03 16.45
C LEU A 364 4.64 29.16 15.50
N THR A 365 5.63 28.92 14.63
CA THR A 365 6.09 29.91 13.64
C THR A 365 6.07 29.30 12.24
N LEU A 366 5.25 29.84 11.35
CA LEU A 366 5.33 29.54 9.92
C LEU A 366 6.43 30.37 9.28
N THR A 367 7.23 29.74 8.44
CA THR A 367 8.09 30.43 7.45
C THR A 367 7.73 29.89 6.07
N LYS A 368 7.52 30.72 5.03
CA LYS A 368 8.60 31.53 4.47
C LYS A 368 8.23 32.95 4.00
N ASP A 369 6.97 33.28 3.79
CA ASP A 369 6.60 34.60 3.26
C ASP A 369 5.36 35.12 4.01
N HIS A 370 5.61 36.03 4.96
CA HIS A 370 4.64 36.81 5.74
C HIS A 370 3.65 36.02 6.63
N LEU A 371 3.85 36.05 7.96
CA LEU A 371 2.83 36.36 9.01
C LEU A 371 3.24 35.91 10.43
N THR A 372 2.62 36.57 11.40
CA THR A 372 2.78 36.65 12.87
C THR A 372 2.81 35.29 13.63
N PRO A 373 3.56 35.18 14.76
CA PRO A 373 3.60 33.96 15.59
C PRO A 373 2.22 33.53 16.11
N ILE A 374 1.91 32.24 16.03
CA ILE A 374 0.73 31.65 16.68
C ILE A 374 1.13 31.25 18.10
N ILE A 375 0.55 31.92 19.09
CA ILE A 375 0.79 31.64 20.51
C ILE A 375 -0.38 30.81 21.05
N ILE A 376 -0.15 29.52 21.31
CA ILE A 376 -1.07 28.70 22.10
C ILE A 376 -0.79 29.05 23.57
N ASN A 377 -1.46 30.09 24.06
CA ASN A 377 -1.05 30.79 25.27
C ASN A 377 -1.36 30.03 26.57
N ASP A 378 -2.33 29.13 26.57
CA ASP A 378 -2.48 28.20 27.69
C ASP A 378 -3.34 27.01 27.28
N TYR A 379 -2.86 25.83 27.65
CA TYR A 379 -3.36 24.49 27.33
C TYR A 379 -4.87 24.29 27.51
N ASN A 380 -5.58 25.19 28.21
CA ASN A 380 -7.02 25.13 28.50
C ASN A 380 -7.90 25.85 27.47
N THR A 381 -7.35 26.71 26.61
CA THR A 381 -8.08 27.45 25.58
C THR A 381 -7.36 27.30 24.24
N VAL A 382 -7.85 26.37 23.40
CA VAL A 382 -7.51 26.40 21.98
C VAL A 382 -8.33 27.51 21.35
N THR A 383 -7.77 28.72 21.27
CA THR A 383 -8.40 29.84 20.58
C THR A 383 -8.59 29.45 19.12
N ASP A 384 -9.84 29.37 18.68
CA ASP A 384 -10.17 29.06 17.30
C ASP A 384 -9.84 30.25 16.39
N LEU A 385 -8.61 30.26 15.89
CA LEU A 385 -8.08 31.32 15.04
C LEU A 385 -8.56 31.21 13.58
N SER A 386 -9.38 30.20 13.22
CA SER A 386 -10.02 30.12 11.89
C SER A 386 -10.93 31.33 11.60
N THR A 387 -11.39 32.00 12.66
CA THR A 387 -12.23 33.21 12.60
C THR A 387 -11.44 34.51 12.48
N THR A 388 -10.10 34.47 12.54
CA THR A 388 -9.27 35.68 12.48
C THR A 388 -9.23 36.21 11.04
N PRO A 389 -9.57 37.49 10.79
CA PRO A 389 -9.84 38.03 9.46
C PRO A 389 -8.67 37.98 8.45
N HIS A 390 -7.45 37.67 8.89
CA HIS A 390 -6.23 37.61 8.06
C HIS A 390 -5.90 36.21 7.49
N PHE A 391 -6.62 35.15 7.88
CA PHE A 391 -6.33 33.78 7.43
C PHE A 391 -7.40 33.27 6.44
N LYS A 392 -7.32 33.67 5.17
CA LYS A 392 -8.19 33.15 4.10
C LYS A 392 -7.45 32.10 3.25
N GLY A 393 -8.14 31.03 2.84
CA GLY A 393 -7.62 29.98 1.94
C GLY A 393 -7.17 28.68 2.65
N ASP A 394 -6.28 27.91 2.01
CA ASP A 394 -5.73 26.60 2.47
C ASP A 394 -5.18 26.61 3.92
N PHE A 395 -4.79 27.79 4.39
CA PHE A 395 -4.26 28.01 5.72
C PHE A 395 -5.32 27.81 6.82
N SER A 396 -6.56 28.25 6.60
CA SER A 396 -7.64 28.13 7.58
C SER A 396 -7.98 26.65 7.84
N ARG A 397 -8.07 25.85 6.77
CA ARG A 397 -8.28 24.40 6.85
C ARG A 397 -7.16 23.70 7.63
N THR A 398 -5.92 24.07 7.37
CA THR A 398 -4.75 23.51 8.07
C THR A 398 -4.80 23.82 9.57
N LEU A 399 -5.16 25.04 9.94
CA LEU A 399 -5.29 25.49 11.32
C LEU A 399 -6.47 24.83 12.06
N GLU A 400 -7.59 24.61 11.37
CA GLU A 400 -8.73 23.84 11.88
C GLU A 400 -8.34 22.39 12.15
N GLU A 401 -7.66 21.73 11.22
CA GLU A 401 -7.19 20.35 11.38
C GLU A 401 -6.21 20.21 12.57
N MET A 402 -5.32 21.19 12.74
CA MET A 402 -4.40 21.25 13.89
C MET A 402 -5.16 21.44 15.21
N THR A 403 -6.12 22.36 15.24
CA THR A 403 -6.97 22.62 16.40
C THR A 403 -7.73 21.36 16.81
N ARG A 404 -8.32 20.64 15.85
CA ARG A 404 -9.06 19.39 16.09
C ARG A 404 -8.16 18.27 16.62
N LEU A 405 -6.98 18.08 16.03
CA LEU A 405 -6.04 17.06 16.49
C LEU A 405 -5.50 17.37 17.90
N THR A 406 -5.26 18.64 18.21
CA THR A 406 -4.87 19.10 19.56
C THR A 406 -5.95 18.77 20.59
N LYS A 407 -7.20 19.12 20.29
CA LYS A 407 -8.36 18.83 21.15
C LYS A 407 -8.53 17.32 21.35
N ALA A 408 -8.40 16.54 20.28
CA ALA A 408 -8.53 15.08 20.33
C ALA A 408 -7.41 14.43 21.16
N PHE A 409 -6.16 14.91 21.01
CA PHE A 409 -5.05 14.44 21.83
C PHE A 409 -5.29 14.75 23.30
N ARG A 410 -5.66 15.99 23.65
CA ARG A 410 -5.95 16.37 25.05
C ARG A 410 -7.05 15.49 25.63
N TYR A 411 -8.17 15.38 24.92
CA TYR A 411 -9.29 14.55 25.36
C TYR A 411 -8.85 13.10 25.62
N LEU A 412 -8.19 12.45 24.66
CA LEU A 412 -7.85 11.05 24.79
C LEU A 412 -6.64 10.81 25.72
N CYS A 413 -5.51 11.45 25.43
CA CYS A 413 -4.21 11.17 26.05
C CYS A 413 -3.95 11.95 27.36
N VAL A 414 -4.80 12.92 27.72
CA VAL A 414 -4.71 13.67 28.98
C VAL A 414 -5.94 13.40 29.84
N ASP A 415 -7.12 13.81 29.35
CA ASP A 415 -8.35 13.78 30.15
C ASP A 415 -8.87 12.35 30.36
N LYS A 416 -8.73 11.48 29.35
CA LYS A 416 -9.18 10.07 29.35
C LYS A 416 -8.04 9.06 29.45
N VAL A 417 -6.84 9.48 29.83
CA VAL A 417 -5.66 8.59 29.91
C VAL A 417 -5.84 7.45 30.92
N LYS A 418 -6.63 7.66 31.98
CA LYS A 418 -6.93 6.64 33.00
C LYS A 418 -8.24 5.87 32.74
N SER A 419 -8.99 6.24 31.70
CA SER A 419 -10.23 5.54 31.34
C SER A 419 -9.93 4.22 30.63
N ASP A 420 -10.83 3.24 30.75
CA ASP A 420 -10.73 2.01 29.97
C ASP A 420 -11.00 2.25 28.48
N LEU A 421 -10.29 1.51 27.61
CA LEU A 421 -10.60 1.53 26.18
C LEU A 421 -12.01 0.99 25.94
N ASN A 422 -12.81 1.71 25.17
CA ASN A 422 -14.09 1.22 24.66
C ASN A 422 -14.39 1.87 23.29
N VAL A 423 -15.37 1.32 22.57
CA VAL A 423 -15.75 1.82 21.25
C VAL A 423 -16.22 3.27 21.30
N GLU A 424 -16.96 3.65 22.34
CA GLU A 424 -17.44 5.03 22.53
C GLU A 424 -16.28 6.02 22.64
N LEU A 425 -15.23 5.71 23.40
CA LEU A 425 -14.04 6.54 23.54
C LEU A 425 -13.34 6.76 22.19
N ILE A 426 -13.27 5.72 21.35
CA ILE A 426 -12.71 5.81 19.99
C ILE A 426 -13.57 6.75 19.13
N LEU A 427 -14.90 6.56 19.15
CA LEU A 427 -15.84 7.36 18.37
C LEU A 427 -15.88 8.82 18.84
N SER A 428 -15.88 9.09 20.15
CA SER A 428 -15.81 10.45 20.71
C SER A 428 -14.51 11.15 20.32
N THR A 429 -13.38 10.43 20.33
CA THR A 429 -12.10 10.99 19.88
C THR A 429 -12.15 11.31 18.38
N LEU A 430 -12.73 10.42 17.57
CA LEU A 430 -12.92 10.67 16.14
C LEU A 430 -13.84 11.88 15.91
N HIS A 431 -14.88 12.05 16.74
CA HIS A 431 -15.82 13.17 16.59
C HIS A 431 -15.12 14.51 16.79
N ILE A 432 -14.21 14.58 17.76
CA ILE A 432 -13.37 15.76 17.97
C ILE A 432 -12.42 16.01 16.78
N LEU A 433 -11.93 14.95 16.12
CA LEU A 433 -11.05 15.08 14.95
C LEU A 433 -11.74 15.67 13.70
N PHE A 434 -13.04 15.45 13.53
CA PHE A 434 -13.73 15.76 12.26
C PHE A 434 -14.93 16.70 12.38
N ASN A 435 -15.47 16.91 13.58
CA ASN A 435 -16.67 17.71 13.81
C ASN A 435 -17.87 17.28 12.92
N SER A 436 -17.97 16.00 12.63
CA SER A 436 -19.01 15.39 11.79
C SER A 436 -19.60 14.14 12.45
N SER A 437 -20.65 13.57 11.86
CA SER A 437 -21.15 12.25 12.26
C SER A 437 -20.05 11.21 12.07
N THR A 438 -19.54 10.68 13.18
CA THR A 438 -18.53 9.63 13.19
C THR A 438 -19.20 8.28 13.17
N SER A 439 -19.66 7.89 11.99
CA SER A 439 -20.13 6.53 11.74
C SER A 439 -19.00 5.68 11.19
N TYR A 440 -19.15 4.37 11.35
CA TYR A 440 -18.43 3.41 10.53
C TYR A 440 -18.64 3.75 9.05
N ARG A 441 -17.65 3.48 8.20
CA ARG A 441 -17.84 3.59 6.76
C ARG A 441 -18.88 2.58 6.29
N THR A 442 -19.64 2.96 5.27
CA THR A 442 -20.68 2.13 4.63
C THR A 442 -20.18 1.43 3.38
N ASP A 443 -19.07 1.90 2.82
CA ASP A 443 -18.55 1.47 1.54
C ASP A 443 -17.17 0.83 1.67
N ASP A 444 -16.83 -0.02 0.71
CA ASP A 444 -15.48 -0.56 0.59
C ASP A 444 -14.49 0.58 0.34
N VAL A 445 -13.39 0.56 1.10
CA VAL A 445 -12.28 1.52 0.96
C VAL A 445 -11.01 0.79 0.61
N TYR A 446 -10.10 1.52 -0.04
CA TYR A 446 -8.85 0.99 -0.54
C TYR A 446 -7.77 2.07 -0.51
N ILE A 447 -6.51 1.65 -0.45
CA ILE A 447 -5.34 2.53 -0.67
C ILE A 447 -4.52 1.93 -1.78
N GLY A 448 -4.50 2.59 -2.94
CA GLY A 448 -3.97 1.98 -4.15
C GLY A 448 -4.72 0.69 -4.45
N SER A 449 -4.00 -0.41 -4.65
CA SER A 449 -4.54 -1.76 -4.90
C SER A 449 -4.90 -2.53 -3.62
N HIS A 450 -4.57 -2.02 -2.44
CA HIS A 450 -4.88 -2.68 -1.18
C HIS A 450 -6.34 -2.42 -0.78
N LEU A 451 -7.16 -3.48 -0.73
CA LEU A 451 -8.56 -3.45 -0.32
C LEU A 451 -8.70 -3.77 1.18
N PHE A 452 -9.44 -2.95 1.90
CA PHE A 452 -9.68 -3.17 3.33
C PHE A 452 -10.81 -4.17 3.59
N PRO A 453 -10.97 -4.65 4.84
CA PRO A 453 -12.12 -5.47 5.26
C PRO A 453 -13.47 -4.87 4.86
N SER A 454 -14.50 -5.69 4.70
CA SER A 454 -15.79 -5.18 4.23
C SER A 454 -16.54 -4.40 5.34
N PRO A 455 -17.33 -3.37 5.00
CA PRO A 455 -18.09 -2.56 5.97
C PRO A 455 -18.95 -3.35 6.97
N HIS A 456 -19.52 -4.48 6.53
CA HIS A 456 -20.44 -5.27 7.35
C HIS A 456 -19.79 -5.88 8.60
N CYS A 457 -18.46 -6.06 8.61
CA CYS A 457 -17.75 -6.67 9.74
C CYS A 457 -17.11 -5.64 10.69
N LEU A 458 -17.26 -4.33 10.45
CA LEU A 458 -16.49 -3.31 11.17
C LEU A 458 -16.81 -3.20 12.66
N LYS A 459 -18.11 -3.20 13.01
CA LYS A 459 -18.55 -3.00 14.41
C LYS A 459 -18.08 -4.14 15.32
N SER A 460 -18.39 -5.39 14.94
CA SER A 460 -18.01 -6.57 15.73
C SER A 460 -16.50 -6.73 15.84
N ASN A 461 -15.75 -6.42 14.79
CA ASN A 461 -14.29 -6.48 14.83
C ASN A 461 -13.69 -5.37 15.69
N LEU A 462 -14.23 -4.14 15.68
CA LEU A 462 -13.74 -3.08 16.55
C LEU A 462 -13.97 -3.42 18.04
N GLU A 463 -15.13 -4.00 18.38
CA GLU A 463 -15.41 -4.53 19.71
C GLU A 463 -14.45 -5.65 20.09
N THR A 464 -14.16 -6.56 19.15
CA THR A 464 -13.19 -7.66 19.34
C THR A 464 -11.78 -7.14 19.60
N ILE A 465 -11.34 -6.11 18.85
CA ILE A 465 -10.03 -5.46 19.06
C ILE A 465 -9.96 -4.84 20.45
N VAL A 466 -11.01 -4.11 20.88
CA VAL A 466 -11.08 -3.51 22.21
C VAL A 466 -10.99 -4.58 23.31
N ASN A 467 -11.76 -5.66 23.19
CA ASN A 467 -11.75 -6.74 24.18
C ASN A 467 -10.39 -7.45 24.22
N SER A 468 -9.81 -7.73 23.06
CA SER A 468 -8.47 -8.33 22.94
C SER A 468 -7.39 -7.42 23.53
N TYR A 469 -7.51 -6.10 23.37
CA TYR A 469 -6.61 -5.14 24.00
C TYR A 469 -6.69 -5.24 25.53
N LYS A 470 -7.90 -5.24 26.11
CA LYS A 470 -8.10 -5.36 27.55
C LYS A 470 -7.51 -6.66 28.10
N GLU A 471 -7.75 -7.77 27.42
CA GLU A 471 -7.20 -9.07 27.80
C GLU A 471 -5.67 -9.11 27.73
N LYS A 472 -5.06 -8.47 26.72
CA LYS A 472 -3.60 -8.35 26.63
C LYS A 472 -3.04 -7.51 27.77
N VAL A 473 -3.69 -6.38 28.09
CA VAL A 473 -3.28 -5.49 29.18
C VAL A 473 -3.43 -6.16 30.55
N SER A 474 -4.48 -6.95 30.78
CA SER A 474 -4.67 -7.64 32.07
C SER A 474 -3.60 -8.72 32.35
N LYS A 475 -2.84 -9.14 31.32
CA LYS A 475 -1.74 -10.10 31.44
C LYS A 475 -0.39 -9.43 31.67
N ILE A 476 -0.30 -8.11 31.58
CA ILE A 476 0.94 -7.36 31.85
C ILE A 476 1.08 -7.21 33.37
N GLU A 477 2.26 -7.55 33.91
CA GLU A 477 2.58 -7.30 35.31
C GLU A 477 2.89 -5.82 35.54
N SER A 478 2.68 -5.31 36.76
CA SER A 478 3.04 -3.92 37.09
C SER A 478 4.53 -3.62 36.91
N THR A 479 5.37 -4.66 36.94
CA THR A 479 6.82 -4.66 36.75
C THR A 479 7.28 -4.87 35.31
N SER A 480 6.36 -5.10 34.36
CA SER A 480 6.71 -5.32 32.96
C SER A 480 7.47 -4.12 32.37
N GLY A 481 8.57 -4.42 31.68
CA GLY A 481 9.41 -3.43 30.99
C GLY A 481 8.68 -2.72 29.85
N ILE A 482 9.30 -1.66 29.32
CA ILE A 482 8.73 -0.86 28.23
C ILE A 482 8.42 -1.68 26.96
N GLN A 483 9.15 -2.78 26.75
CA GLN A 483 9.06 -3.61 25.56
C GLN A 483 7.65 -4.18 25.37
N GLU A 484 7.09 -4.78 26.42
CA GLU A 484 5.74 -5.35 26.37
C GLU A 484 4.68 -4.28 26.13
N LYS A 485 4.85 -3.11 26.75
CA LYS A 485 3.97 -1.95 26.56
C LYS A 485 3.99 -1.48 25.12
N ILE A 486 5.18 -1.31 24.53
CA ILE A 486 5.35 -0.93 23.12
C ILE A 486 4.69 -1.96 22.20
N VAL A 487 4.93 -3.25 22.43
CA VAL A 487 4.38 -4.34 21.62
C VAL A 487 2.84 -4.29 21.60
N ILE A 488 2.21 -4.11 22.76
CA ILE A 488 0.75 -4.08 22.89
C ILE A 488 0.15 -2.79 22.30
N SER A 489 0.76 -1.64 22.56
CA SER A 489 0.32 -0.36 21.97
C SER A 489 0.48 -0.35 20.45
N THR A 490 1.55 -0.96 19.95
CA THR A 490 1.80 -1.11 18.51
C THR A 490 0.82 -2.06 17.86
N TRP A 491 0.51 -3.18 18.51
CA TRP A 491 -0.51 -4.11 18.06
C TRP A 491 -1.87 -3.40 17.94
N LEU A 492 -2.27 -2.61 18.93
CA LEU A 492 -3.52 -1.83 18.87
C LEU A 492 -3.54 -0.87 17.68
N MET A 493 -2.44 -0.13 17.48
CA MET A 493 -2.29 0.76 16.31
C MET A 493 -2.47 0.00 14.99
N TYR A 494 -1.81 -1.15 14.86
CA TYR A 494 -1.89 -1.98 13.66
C TYR A 494 -3.31 -2.50 13.41
N GLU A 495 -3.98 -3.07 14.42
CA GLU A 495 -5.31 -3.65 14.24
C GLU A 495 -6.34 -2.63 13.76
N ILE A 496 -6.29 -1.40 14.29
CA ILE A 496 -7.15 -0.30 13.83
C ILE A 496 -6.85 0.09 12.38
N LEU A 497 -5.57 0.12 11.98
CA LEU A 497 -5.15 0.42 10.61
C LEU A 497 -5.49 -0.70 9.62
N ALA A 498 -5.47 -1.95 10.05
CA ALA A 498 -5.82 -3.11 9.24
C ALA A 498 -7.33 -3.23 9.07
N LEU A 499 -8.12 -2.98 10.13
CA LEU A 499 -9.58 -2.96 10.06
C LEU A 499 -10.09 -1.77 9.22
N HIS A 500 -9.46 -0.60 9.38
CA HIS A 500 -9.80 0.65 8.71
C HIS A 500 -11.31 1.00 8.81
N PRO A 501 -11.84 1.20 10.04
CA PRO A 501 -13.29 1.26 10.26
C PRO A 501 -13.98 2.55 9.80
N PHE A 502 -13.24 3.61 9.47
CA PHE A 502 -13.80 4.93 9.16
C PHE A 502 -13.50 5.39 7.74
N GLN A 503 -14.26 6.38 7.24
CA GLN A 503 -14.04 6.97 5.91
C GLN A 503 -12.71 7.74 5.82
N ASP A 504 -12.38 8.47 6.89
CA ASP A 504 -11.11 9.17 7.07
C ASP A 504 -10.74 9.10 8.57
N GLY A 505 -9.48 9.37 8.90
CA GLY A 505 -9.02 9.49 10.27
C GLY A 505 -8.38 8.25 10.84
N ASN A 506 -8.45 7.09 10.15
CA ASN A 506 -7.87 5.83 10.60
C ASN A 506 -6.38 5.96 10.97
N GLY A 507 -5.61 6.71 10.16
CA GLY A 507 -4.21 7.02 10.46
C GLY A 507 -4.04 7.91 11.69
N ARG A 508 -4.91 8.91 11.89
CA ARG A 508 -4.84 9.84 13.02
C ARG A 508 -5.24 9.17 14.33
N ILE A 509 -6.39 8.48 14.33
CA ILE A 509 -6.91 7.80 15.52
C ILE A 509 -6.02 6.65 15.97
N SER A 510 -5.45 5.85 15.06
CA SER A 510 -4.53 4.76 15.42
C SER A 510 -3.26 5.28 16.11
N ARG A 511 -2.73 6.43 15.67
CA ARG A 511 -1.57 7.07 16.32
C ARG A 511 -1.93 7.74 17.65
N LEU A 512 -3.14 8.27 17.79
CA LEU A 512 -3.65 8.74 19.08
C LEU A 512 -3.83 7.57 20.06
N LEU A 513 -4.35 6.43 19.60
CA LEU A 513 -4.52 5.22 20.40
C LEU A 513 -3.18 4.58 20.80
N LEU A 514 -2.18 4.61 19.92
CA LEU A 514 -0.79 4.23 20.28
C LEU A 514 -0.30 5.05 21.48
N ASN A 515 -0.42 6.38 21.37
CA ASN A 515 0.03 7.31 22.40
C ASN A 515 -0.74 7.15 23.71
N TRP A 516 -2.07 7.10 23.62
CA TRP A 516 -2.93 6.83 24.75
C TRP A 516 -2.57 5.52 25.43
N SER A 517 -2.39 4.43 24.68
CA SER A 517 -2.06 3.11 25.21
C SER A 517 -0.74 3.13 25.98
N LEU A 518 0.31 3.73 25.41
CA LEU A 518 1.60 3.88 26.09
C LEU A 518 1.48 4.66 27.40
N LEU A 519 0.80 5.81 27.38
CA LEU A 519 0.59 6.65 28.57
C LEU A 519 -0.29 5.96 29.62
N HIS A 520 -1.34 5.26 29.18
CA HIS A 520 -2.24 4.48 30.02
C HIS A 520 -1.48 3.38 30.77
N LEU A 521 -0.53 2.72 30.09
CA LEU A 521 0.37 1.70 30.65
C LEU A 521 1.55 2.29 31.46
N GLY A 522 1.56 3.61 31.69
CA GLY A 522 2.57 4.29 32.50
C GLY A 522 3.90 4.51 31.78
N SER A 523 3.94 4.51 30.45
CA SER A 523 5.07 5.10 29.72
C SER A 523 5.08 6.61 29.93
N ASN A 524 6.26 7.19 30.15
CA ASN A 524 6.43 8.62 30.36
C ASN A 524 6.58 9.42 29.05
N PHE A 525 6.58 8.75 27.90
CA PHE A 525 6.87 9.35 26.60
C PHE A 525 5.87 8.90 25.52
N PRO A 526 5.14 9.85 24.91
CA PRO A 526 4.42 9.61 23.67
C PRO A 526 5.38 9.37 22.47
N VAL A 527 4.86 8.90 21.35
CA VAL A 527 5.60 8.55 20.13
C VAL A 527 5.28 9.57 19.04
N ILE A 528 6.31 10.09 18.39
CA ILE A 528 6.20 11.05 17.29
C ILE A 528 6.98 10.54 16.07
N PHE A 529 6.28 10.37 14.95
CA PHE A 529 6.91 9.90 13.71
C PHE A 529 7.34 11.07 12.80
N GLY A 530 8.42 11.78 13.14
CA GLY A 530 8.86 13.00 12.42
C GLY A 530 10.00 12.81 11.40
N LYS A 531 10.39 13.89 10.71
CA LYS A 531 11.74 13.99 10.11
C LYS A 531 12.73 14.19 11.25
N GLU A 532 13.27 13.09 11.76
CA GLU A 532 14.30 13.12 12.81
C GLU A 532 15.59 13.74 12.23
N LYS A 533 16.41 14.42 13.05
CA LYS A 533 17.73 14.92 12.58
C LYS A 533 18.52 13.74 12.02
N GLY A 534 18.91 13.82 10.74
CA GLY A 534 19.62 12.73 10.03
C GLY A 534 18.72 11.71 9.32
N VAL A 535 17.41 11.65 9.62
CA VAL A 535 16.46 10.73 8.97
C VAL A 535 15.66 11.47 7.90
N LYS A 536 16.11 11.37 6.66
CA LYS A 536 15.51 12.07 5.50
C LYS A 536 14.05 11.66 5.21
N HIS A 537 13.54 10.56 5.77
CA HIS A 537 12.33 9.87 5.29
C HIS A 537 11.34 9.31 6.35
N GLY A 538 11.29 9.81 7.60
CA GLY A 538 10.54 9.18 8.71
C GLY A 538 9.06 8.78 8.47
N HIS A 539 8.27 9.56 7.72
CA HIS A 539 6.89 9.16 7.33
C HIS A 539 6.88 7.95 6.38
N ARG A 540 7.81 7.92 5.43
CA ARG A 540 7.97 6.80 4.49
C ARG A 540 8.39 5.54 5.25
N ASP A 541 9.27 5.68 6.25
CA ASP A 541 9.72 4.55 7.07
C ASP A 541 8.60 4.00 7.96
N LEU A 542 7.71 4.85 8.48
CA LEU A 542 6.49 4.41 9.16
C LEU A 542 5.56 3.63 8.22
N VAL A 543 5.30 4.15 7.01
CA VAL A 543 4.46 3.46 6.02
C VAL A 543 5.08 2.11 5.65
N VAL A 544 6.40 2.04 5.47
CA VAL A 544 7.13 0.79 5.24
C VAL A 544 7.01 -0.14 6.43
N SER A 545 7.13 0.36 7.66
CA SER A 545 7.00 -0.47 8.89
C SER A 545 5.59 -1.03 9.05
N ILE A 546 4.56 -0.25 8.71
CA ILE A 546 3.17 -0.72 8.64
C ILE A 546 3.05 -1.80 7.57
N GLN A 547 3.57 -1.56 6.36
CA GLN A 547 3.53 -2.55 5.28
C GLN A 547 4.24 -3.85 5.66
N LEU A 548 5.39 -3.78 6.34
CA LEU A 548 6.12 -4.94 6.85
C LEU A 548 5.39 -5.62 8.01
N ALA A 549 4.72 -4.87 8.88
CA ALA A 549 3.85 -5.43 9.91
C ALA A 549 2.68 -6.18 9.26
N ARG A 550 2.10 -5.65 8.16
CA ARG A 550 1.10 -6.35 7.34
C ARG A 550 1.67 -7.62 6.71
N SER A 551 2.91 -7.55 6.18
CA SER A 551 3.64 -8.73 5.66
C SER A 551 3.78 -9.84 6.68
N ASN A 552 4.00 -9.45 7.94
CA ASN A 552 4.13 -10.34 9.09
C ASN A 552 2.81 -10.46 9.88
N LEU A 553 1.69 -10.13 9.24
CA LEU A 553 0.30 -10.28 9.70
C LEU A 553 0.00 -9.74 11.08
N GLY A 554 0.39 -8.48 11.24
CA GLY A 554 0.19 -7.77 12.47
C GLY A 554 1.18 -8.13 13.55
N SER A 555 2.29 -8.80 13.19
CA SER A 555 3.46 -8.83 14.07
C SER A 555 3.80 -7.40 14.43
N PRO A 556 3.62 -7.00 15.70
CA PRO A 556 3.89 -5.65 16.11
C PRO A 556 5.39 -5.38 16.05
N THR A 557 6.24 -6.41 16.05
CA THR A 557 7.68 -6.35 16.23
C THR A 557 8.41 -5.33 15.36
N ILE A 558 8.16 -5.28 14.05
CA ILE A 558 8.81 -4.30 13.15
C ILE A 558 8.27 -2.89 13.41
N LEU A 559 6.96 -2.76 13.53
CA LEU A 559 6.33 -1.48 13.83
C LEU A 559 6.73 -0.98 15.23
N ALA A 560 6.95 -1.89 16.18
CA ALA A 560 7.32 -1.68 17.56
C ALA A 560 8.78 -1.22 17.64
N THR A 561 9.66 -1.79 16.81
CA THR A 561 11.03 -1.32 16.63
C THR A 561 11.03 0.13 16.12
N ARG A 562 10.15 0.46 15.16
CA ARG A 562 10.02 1.85 14.69
C ARG A 562 9.46 2.78 15.77
N VAL A 563 8.47 2.33 16.52
CA VAL A 563 7.91 3.05 17.67
C VAL A 563 9.00 3.33 18.71
N LEU A 564 9.82 2.34 19.04
CA LEU A 564 10.94 2.46 19.97
C LEU A 564 11.98 3.48 19.48
N LEU A 565 12.40 3.39 18.21
CA LEU A 565 13.32 4.37 17.62
C LEU A 565 12.74 5.80 17.72
N SER A 566 11.45 5.96 17.42
CA SER A 566 10.78 7.26 17.55
C SER A 566 10.65 7.73 19.01
N LEU A 567 10.54 6.82 19.99
CA LEU A 567 10.62 7.17 21.42
C LEU A 567 12.03 7.65 21.80
N TYR A 568 13.07 6.92 21.37
CA TYR A 568 14.46 7.30 21.60
C TYR A 568 14.77 8.68 21.01
N ASN A 569 14.39 8.93 19.75
CA ASN A 569 14.64 10.21 19.09
C ASN A 569 13.88 11.35 19.76
N ALA A 570 12.65 11.08 20.25
CA ALA A 570 11.92 12.06 21.04
C ALA A 570 12.69 12.41 22.32
N TRP A 571 13.22 11.41 23.02
CA TRP A 571 14.06 11.60 24.21
C TRP A 571 15.36 12.36 23.90
N GLU A 572 16.14 11.92 22.90
CA GLU A 572 17.43 12.54 22.53
C GLU A 572 17.24 14.03 22.28
N SER A 573 16.19 14.38 21.53
CA SER A 573 15.88 15.76 21.20
C SER A 573 15.52 16.64 22.41
N LEU A 574 15.09 16.06 23.53
CA LEU A 574 14.85 16.77 24.79
C LEU A 574 16.16 17.00 25.57
N THR A 575 17.18 16.18 25.34
CA THR A 575 18.47 16.27 26.02
C THR A 575 19.49 17.14 25.29
N THR A 576 19.31 17.33 23.98
CA THR A 576 20.22 18.14 23.14
C THR A 576 19.86 19.62 23.07
N ASP A 577 18.68 20.03 23.54
CA ASP A 577 18.33 21.46 23.72
C ASP A 577 18.98 21.98 25.01
N LYS A 578 20.29 22.26 24.93
CA LYS A 578 21.00 23.17 25.84
C LYS A 578 20.95 24.60 25.31
#